data_AF-A0A2H5X726-F1
#
_entry.id   AF-A0A2H5X726-F1
#
_cell.length_a   1.000
_cell.length_b   1.000
_cell.length_c   1.000
_cell.angle_alpha   90.00
_cell.angle_beta   90.00
_cell.angle_gamma   90.00
#
_symmetry.space_group_name_H-M   'P 1'
#
loop_
_entity.id
_entity.type
_entity.pdbx_description
1 polymer ?
#
loop_
_entity_poly.entity_id
_entity_poly.type
_entity_poly.pdbx_seq_one_letter_code
_entity_poly.pdbx_strand_id
1 'polypeptide(L)'
;MPTTTIRVSKKIHDQVRALAQQTGETMQDVISKAIEQYQEQLFWRQVNEAYARLRQDPTAWQEEQEERRLWDNTLMDGLEEE
;
A
#
# COMPACT_ATOMS: atom_id res chain seq x y z
N MET A 1 -1.43 25.48 -2.18
CA MET A 1 -0.67 24.69 -1.18
C MET A 1 0.75 25.24 -1.09
N PRO A 2 1.38 25.29 0.10
CA PRO A 2 2.77 25.72 0.23
C PRO A 2 3.68 24.74 -0.51
N THR A 3 4.64 25.25 -1.29
CA THR A 3 5.64 24.43 -1.99
C THR A 3 6.97 24.47 -1.25
N THR A 4 7.73 23.38 -1.34
CA THR A 4 9.08 23.28 -0.78
C THR A 4 10.01 22.69 -1.84
N THR A 5 11.25 23.17 -1.90
CA THR A 5 12.25 22.69 -2.87
C THR A 5 13.19 21.70 -2.20
N ILE A 6 13.28 20.49 -2.75
CA ILE A 6 14.26 19.48 -2.32
C ILE A 6 15.41 19.40 -3.33
N ARG A 7 16.63 19.21 -2.84
CA ARG A 7 17.80 18.96 -3.71
C ARG A 7 17.83 17.47 -4.07
N VAL A 8 17.90 17.19 -5.36
CA VAL A 8 18.05 15.82 -5.90
C VAL A 8 19.19 15.78 -6.90
N SER A 9 19.69 14.58 -7.21
CA SER A 9 20.67 14.43 -8.28
C SER A 9 20.05 14.79 -9.64
N LYS A 10 20.87 15.27 -10.58
CA LYS A 10 20.42 15.55 -11.95
C LYS A 10 19.73 14.35 -12.60
N LYS A 11 20.26 13.14 -12.36
CA LYS A 11 19.68 11.88 -12.84
C LYS A 11 18.24 11.69 -12.37
N ILE A 12 17.97 11.90 -11.07
CA ILE A 12 16.61 11.74 -10.51
C ILE A 12 15.66 12.77 -11.13
N HIS A 13 16.09 14.03 -11.21
CA HIS A 13 15.28 15.08 -11.84
C HIS A 13 14.92 14.72 -13.30
N ASP A 14 15.88 14.21 -14.08
CA ASP A 14 15.67 13.84 -15.48
C ASP A 14 14.74 12.63 -15.61
N GLN A 15 14.82 11.66 -14.69
CA GLN A 15 13.89 10.53 -14.63
C GLN A 15 12.45 10.98 -14.32
N VAL A 16 12.27 11.84 -13.32
CA VAL A 16 10.95 12.38 -12.97
C VAL A 16 10.36 13.19 -14.14
N ARG A 17 11.20 13.98 -14.82
CA ARG A 17 10.79 14.73 -16.01
C ARG A 17 10.32 13.81 -17.14
N ALA A 18 11.07 12.74 -17.42
CA ALA A 18 10.71 11.77 -18.46
C ALA A 18 9.38 11.07 -18.15
N LEU A 19 9.18 10.66 -16.90
CA LEU A 19 7.92 10.06 -16.44
C LEU A 19 6.75 11.04 -16.56
N ALA A 20 6.93 12.29 -16.14
CA ALA A 20 5.92 13.33 -16.25
C ALA A 20 5.50 13.58 -17.72
N GLN A 21 6.46 13.58 -18.65
CA GLN A 21 6.18 13.69 -20.08
C GLN A 21 5.44 12.46 -20.63
N GLN A 22 5.77 11.26 -20.15
CA GLN A 22 5.14 10.02 -20.57
C GLN A 22 3.69 9.89 -20.07
N THR A 23 3.42 10.33 -18.83
CA THR A 23 2.09 10.22 -18.21
C THR A 23 1.21 11.43 -18.48
N GLY A 24 1.76 12.55 -18.97
CA GLY A 24 1.05 13.81 -19.13
C GLY A 24 0.78 14.53 -17.80
N GLU A 25 1.51 14.17 -16.74
CA GLU A 25 1.33 14.69 -15.38
C GLU A 25 2.41 15.70 -15.02
N THR A 26 2.23 16.41 -13.91
CA THR A 26 3.31 17.29 -13.43
C THR A 26 4.41 16.47 -12.76
N MET A 27 5.63 17.01 -12.70
CA MET A 27 6.72 16.38 -11.95
C MET A 27 6.38 16.21 -10.46
N GLN A 28 5.56 17.11 -9.91
CA GLN A 28 5.07 17.01 -8.54
C GLN A 28 4.14 15.80 -8.37
N ASP A 29 3.18 15.60 -9.27
CA ASP A 29 2.23 14.48 -9.21
C ASP A 29 2.95 13.14 -9.33
N VAL A 30 3.94 13.05 -10.22
CA VAL A 30 4.76 11.84 -10.38
C VAL A 30 5.51 11.52 -9.09
N ILE A 31 6.09 12.53 -8.43
CA ILE A 31 6.77 12.34 -7.15
C ILE A 31 5.77 11.90 -6.08
N SER A 32 4.62 12.56 -5.98
CA SER A 32 3.57 12.21 -4.99
C SER A 32 3.14 10.75 -5.15
N LYS A 33 2.83 10.32 -6.37
CA LYS A 33 2.45 8.93 -6.67
C LYS A 33 3.55 7.93 -6.33
N ALA A 34 4.79 8.26 -6.65
CA ALA A 34 5.92 7.38 -6.32
C ALA A 34 6.09 7.22 -4.80
N ILE A 35 5.87 8.28 -4.02
CA ILE A 35 5.92 8.23 -2.56
C ILE A 35 4.74 7.42 -2.00
N GLU A 36 3.52 7.64 -2.48
CA GLU A 36 2.34 6.88 -2.08
C GLU A 36 2.53 5.38 -2.33
N GLN A 37 3.00 5.01 -3.52
CA GLN A 37 3.30 3.61 -3.85
C GLN A 37 4.38 3.02 -2.94
N TYR A 38 5.42 3.78 -2.60
CA TYR A 38 6.45 3.30 -1.69
C TYR A 38 5.93 3.12 -0.26
N GLN A 39 5.10 4.05 0.22
CA GLN A 39 4.44 3.94 1.53
C GLN A 39 3.52 2.73 1.59
N GLU A 40 2.73 2.50 0.56
CA GLU A 40 1.84 1.34 0.45
C GLU A 40 2.65 0.02 0.46
N GLN A 41 3.75 -0.05 -0.30
CA GLN A 41 4.64 -1.21 -0.27
C GLN A 41 5.23 -1.48 1.12
N LEU A 42 5.64 -0.42 1.83
CA LEU A 42 6.16 -0.56 3.20
C LEU A 42 5.07 -1.02 4.17
N PHE A 43 3.86 -0.49 4.04
CA PHE A 43 2.71 -0.89 4.83
C PHE A 43 2.42 -2.39 4.64
N TRP A 44 2.25 -2.84 3.41
CA TRP A 44 1.96 -4.25 3.13
C TRP A 44 3.09 -5.19 3.56
N ARG A 45 4.36 -4.75 3.46
CA ARG A 45 5.49 -5.52 3.98
C ARG A 45 5.37 -5.72 5.50
N GLN A 46 5.07 -4.66 6.25
CA GLN A 46 4.91 -4.73 7.70
C GLN A 46 3.72 -5.60 8.11
N VAL A 47 2.58 -5.47 7.41
CA VAL A 47 1.40 -6.32 7.63
C VAL A 47 1.74 -7.80 7.41
N ASN A 48 2.39 -8.12 6.29
CA ASN A 48 2.79 -9.49 5.97
C ASN A 48 3.78 -10.06 6.99
N GLU A 49 4.76 -9.27 7.44
CA GLU A 49 5.69 -9.67 8.49
C GLU A 49 4.97 -9.91 9.83
N ALA A 50 4.00 -9.08 10.20
CA ALA A 50 3.20 -9.25 11.40
C ALA A 50 2.39 -10.55 11.35
N TYR A 51 1.72 -10.84 10.24
CA TYR A 51 1.02 -12.11 10.04
C TYR A 51 1.95 -13.31 10.00
N ALA A 52 3.14 -13.18 9.40
CA ALA A 52 4.14 -14.25 9.41
C ALA A 52 4.61 -14.57 10.83
N ARG A 53 4.79 -13.56 11.69
CA ARG A 53 5.09 -13.75 13.12
C ARG A 53 3.91 -14.38 13.86
N LEU A 54 2.68 -13.92 13.60
CA LEU A 54 1.48 -14.48 14.22
C LEU A 54 1.31 -15.97 13.89
N ARG A 55 1.53 -16.37 12.63
CA ARG A 55 1.47 -17.77 12.19
C ARG A 55 2.50 -18.70 12.85
N GLN A 56 3.58 -18.13 13.41
CA GLN A 56 4.58 -18.91 14.16
C GLN A 56 4.13 -19.22 15.59
N ASP A 57 3.07 -18.57 16.08
CA ASP A 57 2.40 -18.89 17.34
C ASP A 57 1.12 -19.71 17.05
N PRO A 58 1.12 -21.03 17.27
CA PRO A 58 -0.01 -21.88 16.92
C PRO A 58 -1.30 -21.53 17.67
N THR A 59 -1.20 -21.05 18.91
CA THR A 59 -2.36 -20.69 19.73
C THR A 59 -2.99 -19.40 19.22
N ALA A 60 -2.17 -18.35 19.07
CA ALA A 60 -2.65 -17.07 18.55
C ALA A 60 -3.15 -17.19 17.09
N TRP A 61 -2.54 -18.05 16.29
CA TRP A 61 -3.00 -18.34 14.93
C TRP A 61 -4.35 -19.07 14.90
N GLN A 62 -4.60 -19.99 15.85
CA GLN A 62 -5.90 -20.65 15.96
C GLN A 62 -7.00 -19.65 16.34
N GLU A 63 -6.76 -18.80 17.34
CA GLU A 63 -7.72 -17.75 17.75
C GLU A 63 -8.07 -16.82 16.57
N GLU A 64 -7.06 -16.38 15.81
CA GLU A 64 -7.26 -15.53 14.65
C GLU A 64 -8.08 -16.20 13.55
N GLN A 65 -7.85 -17.48 13.30
CA GLN A 65 -8.60 -18.25 12.30
C GLN A 65 -10.04 -18.54 12.75
N GLU A 66 -10.27 -18.74 14.05
CA GLU A 66 -11.62 -18.85 14.61
C GLU A 66 -12.37 -17.53 14.48
N GLU A 67 -11.71 -16.41 14.76
CA GLU A 67 -12.26 -15.08 14.51
C GLU A 67 -12.61 -14.91 13.04
N ARG A 68 -11.67 -15.13 12.10
CA ARG A 68 -11.96 -15.02 10.65
C ARG A 68 -13.18 -15.82 10.22
N ARG A 69 -13.32 -17.07 10.69
CA ARG A 69 -14.48 -17.91 10.38
C ARG A 69 -15.79 -17.35 10.92
N LEU A 70 -15.76 -16.67 12.06
CA LEU A 70 -16.94 -15.99 12.59
C LEU A 70 -17.37 -14.86 11.64
N TRP A 71 -16.42 -14.08 11.14
CA TRP A 71 -16.66 -13.01 10.18
C TRP A 71 -17.10 -13.51 8.80
N ASP A 72 -16.61 -14.67 8.35
CA ASP A 72 -17.03 -15.27 7.09
C ASP A 72 -18.55 -15.54 7.03
N ASN A 73 -19.23 -15.67 8.17
CA ASN A 73 -20.69 -15.85 8.21
C ASN A 73 -21.47 -14.63 7.70
N THR A 74 -20.87 -13.43 7.74
CA THR A 74 -21.50 -12.19 7.24
C THR A 74 -21.06 -11.86 5.82
N LEU A 75 -20.33 -12.76 5.14
CA LEU A 75 -19.76 -12.49 3.80
C LEU A 75 -20.84 -12.22 2.74
N MET A 76 -22.01 -12.87 2.87
CA MET A 76 -23.12 -12.75 1.92
C MET A 76 -24.14 -11.68 2.32
N ASP A 77 -23.96 -11.02 3.46
CA ASP A 77 -24.95 -10.05 3.96
C ASP A 77 -25.04 -8.85 3.01
N GLY A 78 -26.26 -8.56 2.53
CA GLY A 78 -26.52 -7.41 1.65
C GLY A 78 -26.17 -7.62 0.17
N LEU A 79 -25.76 -8.84 -0.23
CA LEU A 79 -25.69 -9.22 -1.64
C LEU A 79 -27.08 -9.73 -2.09
N GLU A 80 -27.70 -9.06 -3.07
CA GLU A 80 -28.90 -9.59 -3.73
C GLU A 80 -28.51 -10.84 -4.53
N GLU A 81 -29.28 -11.93 -4.41
CA GLU A 81 -29.18 -13.06 -5.34
C GLU A 81 -29.61 -12.56 -6.73
N GLU A 82 -28.65 -12.45 -7.65
CA GLU A 82 -28.89 -12.04 -9.04
C GLU A 82 -29.81 -13.02 -9.80
#